data_AF-I4BNL0-F1
#
_entry.id   AF-I4BNL0-F1
#
_cell.length_a   1.000
_cell.length_b   1.000
_cell.length_c   1.000
_cell.angle_alpha   90.00
_cell.angle_beta   90.00
_cell.angle_gamma   90.00
#
_symmetry.space_group_name_H-M   'P 1'
#
loop_
_entity.id
_entity.type
_entity.pdbx_description
1 polymer ?
#
loop_
_entity_poly.entity_id
_entity_poly.type
_entity_poly.pdbx_seq_one_letter_code
_entity_poly.pdbx_strand_id
1 'polypeptide(L)'
;MPDNSHDPVDHARTYRQHAGETVKAGANAPGLILTGLGVLTLAIGLFSFANGSRPAGVVGVILAVILIPSGLLWLALRHRKEQKKQLDWHRANPEAPYEPPTS
;
A
#
# COMPACT_ATOMS: atom_id res chain seq x y z
N MET A 1 -3.43 -32.90 -8.77
CA MET A 1 -3.80 -31.70 -7.99
C MET A 1 -3.67 -30.52 -8.92
N PRO A 2 -4.74 -29.74 -9.20
CA PRO A 2 -4.59 -28.49 -9.93
C PRO A 2 -3.77 -27.50 -9.09
N ASP A 3 -2.83 -26.81 -9.73
CA ASP A 3 -1.94 -25.83 -9.10
C ASP A 3 -2.67 -24.49 -8.99
N ASN A 4 -3.11 -24.18 -7.78
CA ASN A 4 -3.82 -22.96 -7.38
C ASN A 4 -2.88 -21.93 -6.71
N SER A 5 -1.56 -22.05 -6.91
CA SER A 5 -0.57 -21.10 -6.36
C SER A 5 -0.69 -19.67 -6.87
N HIS A 6 -1.44 -19.47 -7.95
CA HIS A 6 -1.66 -18.16 -8.59
C HIS A 6 -3.01 -17.52 -8.24
N ASP A 7 -3.86 -18.22 -7.49
CA ASP A 7 -5.17 -17.73 -7.05
C ASP A 7 -5.02 -16.95 -5.74
N PRO A 8 -5.33 -15.63 -5.73
CA PRO A 8 -5.22 -14.83 -4.51
C PRO A 8 -6.24 -15.22 -3.44
N VAL A 9 -7.26 -16.01 -3.77
CA VAL A 9 -8.34 -16.38 -2.85
C VAL A 9 -8.23 -17.85 -2.47
N ASP A 10 -8.02 -18.12 -1.17
CA ASP A 10 -8.09 -19.47 -0.63
C ASP A 10 -9.55 -19.86 -0.39
N HIS A 11 -10.12 -20.60 -1.35
CA HIS A 11 -11.48 -21.11 -1.29
C HIS A 11 -11.64 -22.33 -0.37
N ALA A 12 -10.57 -22.82 0.26
CA ALA A 12 -10.60 -24.15 0.86
C ALA A 12 -11.24 -24.20 2.25
N ARG A 13 -11.04 -23.25 3.20
CA ARG A 13 -11.67 -23.37 4.55
C ARG A 13 -11.48 -22.27 5.62
N THR A 14 -11.41 -20.97 5.33
CA THR A 14 -11.31 -19.96 6.42
C THR A 14 -12.26 -18.77 6.28
N TYR A 15 -12.95 -18.43 7.37
CA TYR A 15 -13.88 -17.30 7.54
C TYR A 15 -13.21 -15.91 7.49
N ARG A 16 -12.02 -15.79 6.87
CA ARG A 16 -11.30 -14.52 6.65
C ARG A 16 -10.50 -14.60 5.35
N GLN A 17 -11.18 -14.48 4.22
CA GLN A 17 -10.58 -14.56 2.87
C GLN A 17 -9.54 -13.47 2.57
N HIS A 18 -9.47 -12.39 3.37
CA HIS A 18 -8.55 -11.27 3.17
C HIS A 18 -7.54 -11.05 4.31
N ALA A 19 -7.44 -11.98 5.28
CA ALA A 19 -6.47 -11.85 6.35
C ALA A 19 -5.03 -12.05 5.84
N GLY A 20 -4.31 -10.94 5.67
CA GLY A 20 -2.91 -10.94 5.24
C GLY A 20 -2.67 -10.48 3.80
N GLU A 21 -3.70 -10.04 3.07
CA GLU A 21 -3.52 -9.45 1.73
C GLU A 21 -2.60 -8.23 1.77
N THR A 22 -2.66 -7.40 2.81
CA THR A 22 -1.76 -6.25 2.96
C THR A 22 -0.29 -6.63 3.18
N VAL A 23 -0.03 -7.82 3.73
CA VAL A 23 1.33 -8.33 4.03
C VAL A 23 1.87 -9.21 2.88
N LYS A 24 0.99 -9.90 2.14
CA LYS A 24 1.35 -10.80 1.03
C LYS A 24 1.26 -10.14 -0.35
N ALA A 25 0.49 -9.05 -0.51
CA ALA A 25 0.43 -8.29 -1.75
C ALA A 25 1.70 -7.44 -1.92
N GLY A 26 2.70 -8.01 -2.58
CA GLY A 26 3.92 -7.29 -3.01
C GLY A 26 3.65 -6.03 -3.85
N ALA A 27 2.42 -5.83 -4.34
CA ALA A 27 1.99 -4.63 -5.07
C ALA A 27 1.94 -3.34 -4.22
N ASN A 28 1.76 -3.47 -2.89
CA ASN A 28 1.64 -2.34 -1.95
C ASN A 28 3.00 -1.96 -1.35
N ALA A 29 3.96 -2.89 -1.38
CA ALA A 29 5.31 -2.73 -0.86
C ALA A 29 6.02 -1.45 -1.36
N PRO A 30 5.96 -1.04 -2.65
CA PRO A 30 6.69 0.13 -3.11
C PRO A 30 6.23 1.43 -2.45
N GLY A 31 4.92 1.60 -2.27
CA GLY A 31 4.36 2.80 -1.66
C GLY A 31 4.68 2.90 -0.17
N LEU A 32 4.69 1.77 0.55
CA LEU A 32 5.08 1.71 1.96
C LEU A 32 6.57 1.99 2.13
N ILE A 33 7.43 1.43 1.27
CA ILE A 33 8.88 1.70 1.27
C ILE A 33 9.15 3.19 1.03
N LEU A 34 8.54 3.79 0.00
CA LEU A 34 8.69 5.22 -0.29
C LEU A 34 8.23 6.10 0.88
N THR A 35 7.08 5.78 1.48
CA THR A 35 6.57 6.52 2.64
C THR A 35 7.52 6.39 3.83
N GLY A 36 8.01 5.18 4.13
CA GLY A 36 8.96 4.94 5.21
C GLY A 36 10.29 5.66 5.02
N LEU A 37 10.84 5.64 3.80
CA LEU A 37 12.03 6.42 3.45
C LEU A 37 11.77 7.92 3.60
N GLY A 38 10.60 8.42 3.20
CA GLY A 38 10.22 9.81 3.38
C GLY A 38 10.21 10.23 4.85
N VAL A 39 9.63 9.42 5.74
CA VAL A 39 9.62 9.65 7.19
C VAL A 39 11.05 9.62 7.76
N LEU A 40 11.88 8.66 7.35
CA LEU A 40 13.27 8.57 7.80
C LEU A 40 14.07 9.81 7.39
N THR A 41 13.90 10.26 6.15
CA THR A 41 14.63 11.43 5.64
C THR A 41 14.18 12.72 6.33
N LEU A 42 12.89 12.82 6.68
CA LEU A 42 12.37 13.93 7.48
C LEU A 42 13.00 13.97 8.88
N ALA A 43 13.11 12.83 9.54
CA ALA A 43 13.74 12.73 10.86
C ALA A 43 15.22 13.17 10.82
N ILE A 44 15.96 12.70 9.81
CA ILE A 44 17.36 13.11 9.58
C ILE A 44 17.46 14.61 9.29
N GLY A 45 16.57 15.16 8.47
CA GLY A 45 16.52 16.59 8.17
C GLY A 45 16.28 17.44 9.43
N LEU A 46 15.32 17.03 10.27
CA LEU A 46 15.04 17.72 11.53
C LEU A 46 16.22 17.65 12.51
N PHE A 47 16.87 16.49 12.61
CA PHE A 47 18.08 16.32 13.42
C PHE A 47 19.24 17.18 12.92
N SER A 48 19.37 17.32 11.60
CA SER A 48 20.37 18.20 10.97
C SER A 48 20.15 19.67 11.33
N PHE A 49 18.89 20.14 11.35
CA PHE A 49 18.57 21.48 11.85
C PHE A 49 18.93 21.66 13.32
N ALA A 50 18.65 20.65 14.16
CA ALA A 50 19.00 20.69 15.58
C ALA A 50 20.52 20.78 15.82
N ASN A 51 21.33 20.14 14.97
CA ASN A 51 22.79 20.17 15.04
C ASN A 51 23.43 21.33 14.26
N GLY A 52 22.63 22.26 13.72
CA GLY A 52 23.12 23.46 13.04
C GLY A 52 23.49 23.30 11.56
N SER A 53 23.33 22.11 10.96
CA SER A 53 23.59 21.87 9.54
C SER A 53 22.36 22.19 8.67
N ARG A 54 22.08 23.48 8.52
CA ARG A 54 20.95 24.01 7.70
C ARG A 54 20.85 23.41 6.29
N PRO A 55 21.93 23.29 5.47
CA PRO A 55 21.79 22.75 4.12
C PRO A 55 21.37 21.27 4.12
N ALA A 56 21.90 20.46 5.04
CA ALA A 56 21.50 19.06 5.18
C ALA A 56 20.03 18.94 5.62
N GLY A 57 19.60 19.81 6.54
CA GLY A 57 18.20 19.90 6.95
C GLY A 57 17.24 20.20 5.80
N VAL A 58 17.57 21.20 4.97
CA VAL A 58 16.75 21.59 3.80
C VAL A 58 16.64 20.44 2.80
N VAL A 59 17.76 19.78 2.47
CA VAL A 59 17.76 18.63 1.56
C VAL A 59 16.88 17.50 2.11
N GLY A 60 16.98 17.20 3.41
CA GLY A 60 16.17 16.17 4.04
C GLY A 60 14.67 16.45 3.97
N VAL A 61 14.26 17.70 4.18
CA VAL A 61 12.85 18.11 4.07
C VAL A 61 12.35 18.02 2.62
N ILE A 62 13.14 18.46 1.64
CA ILE A 62 12.77 18.35 0.21
C ILE A 62 12.53 16.89 -0.17
N LEU A 63 13.44 15.99 0.22
CA LEU A 63 13.29 14.57 -0.04
C LEU A 63 12.04 13.99 0.63
N ALA A 64 11.76 14.37 1.89
CA ALA A 64 10.55 13.95 2.59
C ALA A 64 9.27 14.39 1.88
N VAL A 65 9.21 15.65 1.44
CA VAL A 65 8.07 16.23 0.71
C VAL A 65 7.84 15.54 -0.65
N ILE A 66 8.86 14.95 -1.26
CA ILE A 66 8.70 14.20 -2.50
C ILE A 66 8.29 12.75 -2.21
N LEU A 67 8.99 12.09 -1.28
CA LEU A 67 8.83 10.66 -1.00
C LEU A 67 7.50 10.33 -0.34
N ILE A 68 7.06 11.11 0.66
CA ILE A 68 5.83 10.82 1.40
C ILE A 68 4.60 10.92 0.48
N PRO A 69 4.36 12.02 -0.26
CA PRO A 69 3.21 12.10 -1.14
C PRO A 69 3.27 11.09 -2.29
N SER A 70 4.46 10.81 -2.83
CA SER A 70 4.62 9.78 -3.87
C SER A 70 4.22 8.40 -3.36
N GLY A 71 4.64 8.04 -2.14
CA GLY A 71 4.24 6.82 -1.48
C GLY A 71 2.73 6.76 -1.22
N LEU A 72 2.16 7.81 -0.61
CA LEU A 72 0.72 7.89 -0.35
C LEU A 72 -0.13 7.83 -1.63
N LEU A 73 0.30 8.50 -2.69
CA LEU A 73 -0.38 8.46 -3.98
C LEU A 73 -0.37 7.05 -4.58
N TRP A 74 0.76 6.33 -4.46
CA TRP A 74 0.84 4.94 -4.90
C TRP A 74 -0.16 4.05 -4.16
N LEU A 75 -0.22 4.15 -2.83
CA LEU A 75 -1.20 3.40 -2.04
C LEU A 75 -2.64 3.73 -2.48
N ALA A 76 -2.96 5.02 -2.61
CA ALA A 76 -4.30 5.47 -3.01
C ALA A 76 -4.70 4.95 -4.40
N LEU A 77 -3.78 4.97 -5.37
CA LEU A 77 -4.03 4.45 -6.72
C LEU A 77 -4.23 2.93 -6.72
N ARG A 78 -3.50 2.20 -5.87
CA ARG A 78 -3.65 0.74 -5.73
C ARG A 78 -5.00 0.36 -5.13
N HIS A 79 -5.39 0.99 -4.03
CA HIS A 79 -6.71 0.78 -3.43
C HIS A 79 -7.85 1.05 -4.42
N ARG A 80 -7.76 2.13 -5.21
CA ARG A 80 -8.78 2.44 -6.24
C ARG A 80 -8.82 1.40 -7.36
N LYS A 81 -7.68 0.80 -7.72
CA LYS A 81 -7.60 -0.20 -8.78
C LYS A 81 -8.23 -1.53 -8.35
N GLU A 82 -8.03 -1.91 -7.09
CA GLU A 82 -8.64 -3.11 -6.50
C GLU A 82 -10.16 -2.95 -6.41
N GLN A 83 -10.64 -1.81 -5.90
CA GLN A 83 -12.08 -1.52 -5.83
C GLN A 83 -12.77 -1.57 -7.20
N LYS A 84 -12.13 -1.02 -8.25
CA LYS A 84 -12.68 -1.09 -9.62
C LYS A 84 -12.77 -2.53 -10.13
N LYS A 85 -11.73 -3.34 -9.90
CA LYS A 85 -11.74 -4.75 -10.31
C LYS A 85 -12.81 -5.57 -9.59
N GLN A 86 -12.99 -5.35 -8.29
CA GLN A 86 -14.07 -5.99 -7.53
C GLN A 86 -15.44 -5.59 -8.08
N LEU A 87 -15.65 -4.30 -8.37
CA LEU A 87 -16.91 -3.81 -8.93
C LEU A 87 -17.21 -4.42 -10.31
N ASP A 88 -16.21 -4.49 -11.17
CA ASP A 88 -16.35 -5.06 -12.52
C ASP A 88 -16.58 -6.58 -12.48
N TRP A 89 -15.93 -7.30 -11.55
CA TRP A 89 -16.15 -8.72 -11.34
C TRP A 89 -17.55 -9.03 -10.81
N HIS A 90 -18.05 -8.25 -9.85
CA HIS A 90 -19.43 -8.39 -9.35
C HIS A 90 -20.48 -8.08 -10.40
N ARG A 91 -20.23 -7.13 -11.31
CA ARG A 91 -21.12 -6.90 -12.46
C ARG A 91 -21.15 -8.07 -13.43
N ALA A 92 -20.04 -8.78 -13.58
CA ALA A 92 -19.92 -9.92 -14.48
C ALA A 92 -20.44 -11.24 -13.88
N ASN A 93 -20.55 -11.34 -12.54
CA ASN A 93 -20.97 -12.56 -11.82
C ASN A 93 -22.06 -12.21 -10.77
N PRO A 94 -23.29 -11.92 -11.21
CA PRO A 94 -24.37 -11.49 -10.32
C PRO A 94 -24.87 -12.58 -9.35
N GLU A 95 -24.61 -13.85 -9.64
CA GLU A 95 -24.91 -14.99 -8.78
C GLU A 95 -23.88 -15.25 -7.66
N ALA A 96 -22.74 -14.56 -7.68
CA ALA A 96 -21.72 -14.72 -6.65
C ALA A 96 -22.16 -14.08 -5.33
N PRO A 97 -21.98 -14.75 -4.17
CA PRO A 97 -22.25 -14.15 -2.86
C PRO A 97 -21.46 -12.85 -2.68
N TYR A 98 -22.16 -11.73 -2.49
CA TYR A 98 -21.55 -10.43 -2.19
C TYR A 98 -21.27 -10.36 -0.68
N GLU A 99 -20.00 -10.44 -0.29
CA GLU A 99 -19.58 -10.15 1.08
C GLU A 99 -19.15 -8.67 1.13
N PRO A 100 -19.87 -7.80 1.88
CA PRO A 100 -19.58 -6.38 1.90
C PRO A 100 -18.20 -6.12 2.53
N PRO A 101 -17.43 -5.14 2.01
CA PRO A 101 -16.10 -4.85 2.54
C PRO A 101 -16.20 -4.43 4.01
N THR A 102 -15.68 -5.27 4.90
CA THR A 102 -15.47 -4.87 6.31
C THR A 102 -14.33 -3.85 6.33
N SER A 103 -14.67 -2.62 6.69
CA SER A 103 -13.70 -1.54 6.92
C SER A 103 -12.78 -1.84 8.09
#